data_AF-A0A7K2JGQ9-F1
#
_entry.id   AF-A0A7K2JGQ9-F1
#
_cell.length_a   1.000
_cell.length_b   1.000
_cell.length_c   1.000
_cell.angle_alpha   90.00
_cell.angle_beta   90.00
_cell.angle_gamma   90.00
#
_symmetry.space_group_name_H-M   'P 1'
#
loop_
_entity.id
_entity.type
_entity.pdbx_description
1 polymer ?
#
loop_
_entity_poly.entity_id
_entity_poly.type
_entity_poly.pdbx_seq_one_letter_code
_entity_poly.pdbx_strand_id
1 'polypeptide(L)'
;MLLGFFGLPTVVDSPTAQSVTATATVTATATATVTARAEPPGADAESSAEPSAALPTGDVPLTDITPLSGMYSNWELKPVVMGGQRFDSALTTEPGWFESVGWSINEHYKSLTVTVGLDDNTAAYPVTVAFKAGQDGEKTLKTATAQINRPVKVTVDLTGVAILHVEAVQADGNSSVVALGDAMLHQS
;
A
#
# COMPACT_ATOMS: atom_id res chain seq x y z
N MET A 1 -38.08 -54.89 -28.01
CA MET A 1 -37.67 -53.49 -28.26
C MET A 1 -36.18 -53.40 -27.95
N LEU A 2 -35.27 -52.77 -28.68
CA LEU A 2 -35.17 -52.24 -30.04
C LEU A 2 -33.67 -51.85 -30.16
N LEU A 3 -32.98 -52.35 -31.21
CA LEU A 3 -31.80 -51.80 -31.93
C LEU A 3 -30.63 -51.17 -31.14
N GLY A 4 -29.40 -51.69 -31.30
CA GLY A 4 -28.39 -51.13 -32.24
C GLY A 4 -27.34 -50.31 -31.45
N PHE A 5 -26.07 -50.13 -31.77
CA PHE A 5 -25.29 -50.20 -33.00
C PHE A 5 -23.79 -50.38 -32.64
N PHE A 6 -23.03 -50.81 -33.64
CA PHE A 6 -21.57 -50.95 -33.73
C PHE A 6 -20.77 -49.68 -33.41
N GLY A 7 -19.51 -49.85 -32.95
CA GLY A 7 -18.46 -48.84 -33.14
C GLY A 7 -17.26 -48.93 -32.17
N LEU A 8 -16.20 -49.65 -32.55
CA LEU A 8 -14.81 -49.38 -32.15
C LEU A 8 -14.11 -48.74 -33.37
N PRO A 9 -12.89 -48.16 -33.30
CA PRO A 9 -12.12 -47.53 -32.20
C PRO A 9 -11.62 -46.10 -32.61
N THR A 10 -10.92 -45.36 -31.74
CA THR A 10 -9.76 -44.50 -32.13
C THR A 10 -9.06 -43.87 -30.93
N VAL A 11 -7.74 -44.07 -30.87
CA VAL A 11 -6.78 -43.27 -30.09
C VAL A 11 -6.65 -41.91 -30.76
N VAL A 12 -6.71 -40.83 -29.98
CA VAL A 12 -6.20 -39.53 -30.40
C VAL A 12 -5.29 -39.00 -29.30
N ASP A 13 -3.98 -39.14 -29.54
CA ASP A 13 -2.96 -38.28 -28.94
C ASP A 13 -3.32 -36.82 -29.25
N SER A 14 -3.64 -36.05 -28.23
CA SER A 14 -3.59 -34.59 -28.33
C SER A 14 -2.30 -34.13 -27.68
N PRO A 15 -1.29 -33.64 -28.41
CA PRO A 15 -0.23 -32.88 -27.80
C PRO A 15 -0.86 -31.58 -27.28
N THR A 16 -1.03 -31.44 -25.97
CA THR A 16 -1.31 -30.14 -25.38
C THR A 16 -0.12 -29.25 -25.69
N ALA A 17 -0.28 -28.34 -26.65
CA ALA A 17 0.68 -27.30 -26.94
C ALA A 17 0.90 -26.49 -25.66
N GLN A 18 2.12 -26.53 -25.10
CA GLN A 18 2.49 -25.65 -24.01
C GLN A 18 2.59 -24.23 -24.58
N SER A 19 1.67 -23.35 -24.19
CA SER A 19 1.80 -21.92 -24.43
C SER A 19 2.87 -21.37 -23.48
N VAL A 20 4.06 -21.14 -24.02
CA VAL A 20 5.11 -20.36 -23.34
C VAL A 20 4.68 -18.90 -23.36
N THR A 21 4.24 -18.38 -22.22
CA THR A 21 4.09 -16.94 -22.03
C THR A 21 5.48 -16.33 -21.92
N ALA A 22 5.97 -15.73 -23.00
CA ALA A 22 7.18 -14.92 -22.97
C ALA A 22 6.84 -13.57 -22.31
N THR A 23 7.33 -13.35 -21.08
CA THR A 23 7.31 -12.03 -20.46
C THR A 23 8.32 -11.14 -21.19
N ALA A 24 7.83 -10.25 -22.05
CA ALA A 24 8.65 -9.20 -22.62
C ALA A 24 8.90 -8.12 -21.56
N THR A 25 10.12 -8.04 -21.03
CA THR A 25 10.56 -6.89 -20.24
C THR A 25 10.75 -5.71 -21.19
N VAL A 26 9.79 -4.78 -21.21
CA VAL A 26 9.96 -3.50 -21.89
C VAL A 26 10.73 -2.58 -20.95
N THR A 27 12.04 -2.46 -21.18
CA THR A 27 12.85 -1.41 -20.54
C THR A 27 12.52 -0.08 -21.22
N ALA A 28 11.63 0.72 -20.62
CA ALA A 28 11.43 2.09 -21.04
C ALA A 28 12.63 2.93 -20.59
N THR A 29 13.60 3.16 -21.48
CA THR A 29 14.65 4.17 -21.26
C THR A 29 14.04 5.55 -21.45
N ALA A 30 13.63 6.19 -20.36
CA ALA A 30 13.24 7.60 -20.39
C ALA A 30 14.46 8.44 -20.79
N THR A 31 14.46 8.95 -22.03
CA THR A 31 15.48 9.89 -22.51
C THR A 31 15.03 11.30 -22.12
N ALA A 32 15.58 11.85 -21.05
CA ALA A 32 15.34 13.24 -20.69
C ALA A 32 16.17 14.16 -21.60
N THR A 33 15.50 14.94 -22.46
CA THR A 33 16.15 15.98 -23.26
C THR A 33 16.37 17.21 -22.38
N VAL A 34 17.62 17.44 -21.94
CA VAL A 34 18.01 18.64 -21.19
C VAL A 34 18.33 19.76 -22.18
N THR A 35 17.42 20.73 -22.31
CA THR A 35 17.71 21.98 -23.04
C THR A 35 18.49 22.91 -22.12
N ALA A 36 19.82 22.83 -22.16
CA ALA A 36 20.67 23.79 -21.46
C ALA A 36 20.63 25.15 -22.18
N ARG A 37 20.03 26.17 -21.54
CA ARG A 37 20.21 27.57 -21.94
C ARG A 37 21.48 28.08 -21.28
N ALA A 38 22.48 28.48 -22.07
CA ALA A 38 23.66 29.15 -21.55
C ALA A 38 23.30 30.58 -21.12
N GLU A 39 23.45 30.86 -19.83
CA GLU A 39 23.39 32.21 -19.24
C GLU A 39 24.83 32.60 -18.81
N PRO A 40 25.25 33.88 -18.93
CA PRO A 40 26.65 34.27 -18.73
C PRO A 40 27.10 34.11 -17.26
N PRO A 41 28.41 33.95 -17.01
CA PRO A 41 28.91 33.47 -15.72
C PRO A 41 28.84 34.56 -14.65
N GLY A 42 28.09 34.29 -13.59
CA GLY A 42 28.01 35.13 -12.40
C GLY A 42 27.77 34.29 -11.15
N ALA A 43 28.87 34.09 -10.41
CA ALA A 43 28.99 33.79 -8.98
C ALA A 43 28.11 32.68 -8.35
N ASP A 44 28.82 31.62 -7.91
CA ASP A 44 28.62 30.86 -6.67
C ASP A 44 27.20 30.39 -6.34
N ALA A 45 26.87 29.19 -6.82
CA ALA A 45 25.87 28.34 -6.18
C ALA A 45 26.26 26.86 -6.35
N GLU A 46 27.15 26.38 -5.47
CA GLU A 46 27.13 24.96 -5.11
C GLU A 46 25.84 24.71 -4.31
N SER A 47 24.78 24.35 -5.03
CA SER A 47 23.64 23.66 -4.43
C SER A 47 23.33 22.48 -5.33
N SER A 48 24.02 21.37 -5.05
CA SER A 48 23.58 20.05 -5.51
C SER A 48 22.28 19.72 -4.78
N ALA A 49 21.16 20.23 -5.29
CA ALA A 49 19.85 19.71 -4.94
C ALA A 49 19.76 18.29 -5.54
N GLU A 50 19.79 17.27 -4.69
CA GLU A 50 19.48 15.91 -5.11
C GLU A 50 18.10 15.91 -5.80
N PRO A 51 17.95 15.24 -6.96
CA PRO A 51 16.65 15.15 -7.60
C PRO A 51 15.70 14.38 -6.69
N SER A 52 14.73 15.08 -6.11
CA SER A 52 13.60 14.45 -5.42
C SER A 52 12.90 13.53 -6.42
N ALA A 53 12.84 12.23 -6.10
CA ALA A 53 12.20 11.25 -6.95
C ALA A 53 10.72 11.63 -7.15
N ALA A 54 10.26 11.64 -8.40
CA ALA A 54 8.86 11.92 -8.70
C ALA A 54 7.96 10.84 -8.08
N LEU A 55 6.83 11.24 -7.50
CA LEU A 55 5.84 10.30 -6.96
C LEU A 55 5.15 9.52 -8.10
N PRO A 56 4.79 8.24 -7.86
CA PRO A 56 4.01 7.47 -8.83
C PRO A 56 2.65 8.13 -9.14
N THR A 57 2.11 7.87 -10.32
CA THR A 57 0.81 8.40 -10.77
C THR A 57 -0.26 7.30 -10.82
N GLY A 58 -1.53 7.69 -10.75
CA GLY A 58 -2.68 6.78 -10.73
C GLY A 58 -3.02 6.24 -9.34
N ASP A 59 -3.66 5.07 -9.31
CA ASP A 59 -3.94 4.33 -8.08
C ASP A 59 -2.68 3.59 -7.64
N VAL A 60 -2.19 3.91 -6.43
CA VAL A 60 -0.87 3.46 -5.96
C VAL A 60 -1.00 2.83 -4.57
N PRO A 61 -0.51 1.60 -4.36
CA PRO A 61 -0.43 1.03 -3.02
C PRO A 61 0.37 1.93 -2.09
N LEU A 62 -0.11 2.18 -0.87
CA LEU A 62 0.63 2.99 0.11
C LEU A 62 2.01 2.39 0.42
N THR A 63 2.14 1.07 0.30
CA THR A 63 3.39 0.31 0.46
C THR A 63 4.44 0.61 -0.59
N ASP A 64 4.04 1.17 -1.74
CA ASP A 64 4.96 1.55 -2.82
C ASP A 64 5.56 2.95 -2.57
N ILE A 65 5.00 3.69 -1.60
CA ILE A 65 5.57 4.95 -1.14
C ILE A 65 6.53 4.66 0.01
N THR A 66 7.77 5.13 -0.10
CA THR A 66 8.77 4.98 0.96
C THR A 66 8.34 5.79 2.19
N PRO A 67 8.24 5.17 3.38
CA PRO A 67 7.92 5.90 4.61
C PRO A 67 9.05 6.84 5.01
N LEU A 68 8.71 7.91 5.73
CA LEU A 68 9.65 8.87 6.28
C LEU A 68 10.53 8.20 7.35
N SER A 69 11.86 8.27 7.16
CA SER A 69 12.84 7.71 8.09
C SER A 69 12.95 8.54 9.38
N GLY A 70 13.17 7.87 10.52
CA GLY A 70 13.45 8.53 11.80
C GLY A 70 12.27 8.57 12.78
N MET A 71 11.16 7.90 12.46
CA MET A 71 10.01 7.76 13.35
C MET A 71 9.98 6.37 14.01
N TYR A 72 9.40 6.29 15.20
CA TYR A 72 9.16 5.03 15.92
C TYR A 72 8.15 4.19 15.13
N SER A 73 8.63 3.43 14.14
CA SER A 73 7.76 2.59 13.31
C SER A 73 8.17 1.13 13.44
N ASN A 74 7.46 0.39 14.30
CA ASN A 74 7.44 -1.08 14.26
C ASN A 74 6.38 -1.56 13.26
N TRP A 75 6.24 -0.84 12.14
CA TRP A 75 5.33 -1.19 11.05
C TRP A 75 6.06 -2.09 10.06
N GLU A 76 5.47 -3.25 9.79
CA GLU A 76 6.04 -4.26 8.91
C GLU A 76 5.06 -4.63 7.81
N LEU A 77 5.57 -4.81 6.59
CA LEU A 77 4.81 -5.36 5.49
C LEU A 77 4.83 -6.89 5.57
N LYS A 78 3.68 -7.51 5.84
CA LYS A 78 3.55 -8.98 5.86
C LYS A 78 2.12 -9.44 5.54
N PRO A 79 1.94 -10.72 5.17
CA PRO A 79 0.61 -11.28 5.05
C PRO A 79 -0.13 -11.34 6.39
N VAL A 80 -1.44 -11.13 6.38
CA VAL A 80 -2.31 -11.21 7.57
C VAL A 80 -3.67 -11.79 7.18
N VAL A 81 -4.40 -12.31 8.17
CA VAL A 81 -5.82 -12.67 8.01
C VAL A 81 -6.63 -11.78 8.93
N MET A 82 -7.64 -11.09 8.39
CA MET A 82 -8.58 -10.28 9.17
C MET A 82 -10.01 -10.69 8.81
N GLY A 83 -10.80 -11.12 9.80
CA GLY A 83 -12.18 -11.57 9.57
C GLY A 83 -12.30 -12.72 8.57
N GLY A 84 -11.34 -13.64 8.58
CA GLY A 84 -11.26 -14.78 7.67
C GLY A 84 -10.80 -14.45 6.25
N GLN A 85 -10.57 -13.17 5.93
CA GLN A 85 -10.02 -12.76 4.64
C GLN A 85 -8.50 -12.60 4.74
N ARG A 86 -7.78 -13.21 3.80
CA ARG A 86 -6.32 -13.07 3.67
C ARG A 86 -5.96 -11.80 2.90
N PHE A 87 -4.97 -11.08 3.40
CA PHE A 87 -4.32 -9.95 2.76
C PHE A 87 -2.83 -10.26 2.63
N ASP A 88 -2.31 -10.37 1.41
CA ASP A 88 -0.94 -10.82 1.16
C ASP A 88 0.13 -9.73 1.42
N SER A 89 -0.28 -8.47 1.45
CA SER A 89 0.61 -7.32 1.62
C SER A 89 -0.08 -6.28 2.50
N ALA A 90 -0.16 -6.56 3.80
CA ALA A 90 -0.71 -5.64 4.78
C ALA A 90 0.40 -4.96 5.57
N LEU A 91 0.23 -3.67 5.85
CA LEU A 91 1.04 -2.98 6.85
C LEU A 91 0.53 -3.37 8.23
N THR A 92 1.40 -3.91 9.07
CA THR A 92 1.04 -4.46 10.37
C THR A 92 1.89 -3.84 11.47
N THR A 93 1.32 -3.68 12.66
CA THR A 93 2.08 -3.33 13.85
C THR A 93 1.40 -3.90 15.09
N GLU A 94 2.11 -3.98 16.19
CA GLU A 94 1.60 -4.43 17.48
C GLU A 94 1.84 -3.30 18.50
N PRO A 95 0.92 -2.32 18.58
CA PRO A 95 1.17 -1.12 19.36
C PRO A 95 1.03 -1.45 20.84
N GLY A 96 2.14 -1.60 21.55
CA GLY A 96 2.08 -1.80 23.01
C GLY A 96 1.42 -0.62 23.74
N TRP A 97 1.58 0.59 23.20
CA TRP A 97 0.87 1.80 23.63
C TRP A 97 0.54 2.70 22.44
N PHE A 98 1.55 2.90 21.59
CA PHE A 98 1.51 3.84 20.47
C PHE A 98 2.55 3.44 19.43
N GLU A 99 2.15 3.44 18.16
CA GLU A 99 3.02 3.28 17.00
C GLU A 99 2.61 4.26 15.91
N SER A 100 3.57 4.80 15.16
CA SER A 100 3.28 5.77 14.09
C SER A 100 4.22 5.59 12.90
N VAL A 101 3.68 5.79 11.71
CA VAL A 101 4.43 5.81 10.45
C VAL A 101 3.88 6.91 9.55
N GLY A 102 4.77 7.61 8.84
CA GLY A 102 4.42 8.73 7.98
C GLY A 102 4.96 8.60 6.57
N TRP A 103 4.30 9.25 5.61
CA TRP A 103 4.69 9.30 4.20
C TRP A 103 4.59 10.74 3.69
N SER A 104 5.61 11.17 2.94
CA SER A 104 5.48 12.37 2.10
C SER A 104 4.71 11.99 0.83
N ILE A 105 3.53 12.57 0.67
CA ILE A 105 2.65 12.37 -0.49
C ILE A 105 2.46 13.64 -1.32
N ASN A 106 3.05 14.76 -0.89
CA ASN A 106 3.16 16.05 -1.60
C ASN A 106 1.88 16.49 -2.34
N GLU A 107 0.71 16.33 -1.69
CA GLU A 107 -0.62 16.69 -2.21
C GLU A 107 -1.03 15.97 -3.50
N HIS A 108 -0.29 14.91 -3.86
CA HIS A 108 -0.40 14.21 -5.13
C HIS A 108 -1.65 13.32 -5.21
N TYR A 109 -2.22 12.95 -4.06
CA TYR A 109 -3.38 12.07 -3.95
C TYR A 109 -4.54 12.80 -3.26
N LYS A 110 -5.78 12.42 -3.61
CA LYS A 110 -7.02 12.99 -3.09
C LYS A 110 -7.73 12.08 -2.11
N SER A 111 -7.51 10.78 -2.17
CA SER A 111 -8.03 9.87 -1.16
C SER A 111 -7.13 8.67 -0.90
N LEU A 112 -7.31 8.07 0.27
CA LEU A 112 -6.80 6.75 0.64
C LEU A 112 -7.98 5.85 0.93
N THR A 113 -8.02 4.69 0.29
CA THR A 113 -8.92 3.59 0.65
C THR A 113 -8.10 2.51 1.36
N VAL A 114 -8.58 2.00 2.49
CA VAL A 114 -7.85 1.00 3.28
C VAL A 114 -8.80 0.15 4.11
N THR A 115 -8.48 -1.12 4.30
CA THR A 115 -9.17 -2.01 5.24
C THR A 115 -8.41 -2.07 6.55
N VAL A 116 -9.05 -1.68 7.65
CA VAL A 116 -8.47 -1.67 8.99
C VAL A 116 -9.04 -2.83 9.80
N GLY A 117 -8.19 -3.62 10.44
CA GLY A 117 -8.63 -4.74 11.29
C GLY A 117 -7.53 -5.25 12.20
N LEU A 118 -7.86 -6.28 12.99
CA LEU A 118 -6.87 -7.02 13.77
C LEU A 118 -6.57 -8.35 13.07
N ASP A 119 -5.34 -8.85 13.21
CA ASP A 119 -4.98 -10.22 12.84
C ASP A 119 -5.86 -11.20 13.61
N ASP A 120 -6.49 -12.15 12.93
CA ASP A 120 -7.35 -13.16 13.56
C ASP A 120 -6.62 -14.03 14.59
N ASN A 121 -5.28 -14.06 14.58
CA ASN A 121 -4.45 -14.79 15.53
C ASN A 121 -4.02 -13.97 16.77
N THR A 122 -4.45 -12.71 16.89
CA THR A 122 -4.09 -11.84 18.01
C THR A 122 -5.14 -11.86 19.14
N ALA A 123 -4.80 -11.28 20.28
CA ALA A 123 -5.77 -10.98 21.33
C ALA A 123 -6.86 -10.02 20.83
N ALA A 124 -8.06 -10.13 21.39
CA ALA A 124 -9.24 -9.38 20.95
C ALA A 124 -9.37 -7.99 21.62
N TYR A 125 -8.26 -7.26 21.76
CA TYR A 125 -8.27 -5.91 22.32
C TYR A 125 -8.40 -4.87 21.20
N PRO A 126 -9.43 -3.99 21.23
CA PRO A 126 -9.61 -2.99 20.19
C PRO A 126 -8.43 -2.02 20.12
N VAL A 127 -8.00 -1.70 18.90
CA VAL A 127 -6.94 -0.70 18.63
C VAL A 127 -7.55 0.47 17.89
N THR A 128 -7.24 1.71 18.30
CA THR A 128 -7.65 2.90 17.55
C THR A 128 -6.61 3.22 16.50
N VAL A 129 -7.03 3.30 15.24
CA VAL A 129 -6.20 3.73 14.11
C VAL A 129 -6.61 5.15 13.72
N ALA A 130 -5.65 6.07 13.70
CA ALA A 130 -5.87 7.45 13.27
C ALA A 130 -5.06 7.77 12.02
N PHE A 131 -5.73 8.30 11.00
CA PHE A 131 -5.12 8.88 9.82
C PHE A 131 -4.99 10.39 10.04
N LYS A 132 -3.79 10.92 9.95
CA LYS A 132 -3.49 12.30 10.29
C LYS A 132 -2.67 12.99 9.21
N ALA A 133 -2.72 14.32 9.18
CA ALA A 133 -1.95 15.18 8.31
C ALA A 133 -1.06 16.12 9.12
N GLY A 134 0.01 16.60 8.49
CA GLY A 134 0.94 17.56 9.07
C GLY A 134 2.33 17.00 9.21
N GLN A 135 3.29 17.81 9.66
CA GLN A 135 4.68 17.37 9.81
C GLN A 135 4.84 16.32 10.92
N ASP A 136 4.03 16.47 11.98
CA ASP A 136 4.07 15.63 13.17
C ASP A 136 2.72 14.94 13.42
N GLY A 137 1.87 14.86 12.40
CA GLY A 137 0.53 14.28 12.52
C GLY A 137 -0.42 15.09 13.41
N GLU A 138 -0.32 16.41 13.44
CA GLU A 138 -1.10 17.26 14.34
C GLU A 138 -2.60 17.33 13.98
N LYS A 139 -2.98 17.09 12.71
CA LYS A 139 -4.37 17.19 12.24
C LYS A 139 -4.96 15.81 12.01
N THR A 140 -5.93 15.40 12.81
CA THR A 140 -6.68 14.16 12.55
C THR A 140 -7.61 14.33 11.35
N LEU A 141 -7.48 13.45 10.36
CA LEU A 141 -8.34 13.38 9.17
C LEU A 141 -9.48 12.39 9.38
N LYS A 142 -9.15 11.21 9.92
CA LYS A 142 -10.10 10.10 10.11
C LYS A 142 -9.61 9.19 11.22
N THR A 143 -10.55 8.56 11.92
CA THR A 143 -10.27 7.47 12.86
C THR A 143 -11.09 6.24 12.53
N ALA A 144 -10.55 5.08 12.88
CA ALA A 144 -11.22 3.79 12.81
C ALA A 144 -10.84 2.96 14.04
N THR A 145 -11.73 2.08 14.46
CA THR A 145 -11.44 1.11 15.52
C THR A 145 -11.24 -0.26 14.87
N ALA A 146 -10.03 -0.79 14.99
CA ALA A 146 -9.71 -2.15 14.59
C ALA A 146 -10.28 -3.13 15.62
N GLN A 147 -11.01 -4.13 15.15
CA GLN A 147 -11.62 -5.17 15.98
C GLN A 147 -11.38 -6.55 15.37
N ILE A 148 -11.23 -7.56 16.22
CA ILE A 148 -11.09 -8.95 15.79
C ILE A 148 -12.34 -9.38 15.01
N ASN A 149 -12.14 -10.13 13.93
CA ASN A 149 -13.21 -10.63 13.07
C ASN A 149 -14.15 -9.56 12.47
N ARG A 150 -13.77 -8.28 12.51
CA ARG A 150 -14.59 -7.15 12.03
C ARG A 150 -13.73 -6.12 11.28
N PRO A 151 -13.05 -6.51 10.20
CA PRO A 151 -12.33 -5.55 9.38
C PRO A 151 -13.29 -4.49 8.81
N VAL A 152 -12.85 -3.24 8.78
CA VAL A 152 -13.64 -2.10 8.30
C VAL A 152 -12.93 -1.41 7.14
N LYS A 153 -13.63 -1.19 6.03
CA LYS A 153 -13.11 -0.38 4.93
C LYS A 153 -13.29 1.11 5.26
N VAL A 154 -12.22 1.87 5.15
CA VAL A 154 -12.12 3.29 5.47
C VAL A 154 -11.70 4.03 4.20
N THR A 155 -12.34 5.17 3.93
CA THR A 155 -11.89 6.15 2.94
C THR A 155 -11.54 7.45 3.66
N VAL A 156 -10.34 7.97 3.38
CA VAL A 156 -9.79 9.18 3.97
C VAL A 156 -9.63 10.22 2.86
N ASP A 157 -10.12 11.44 3.09
CA ASP A 157 -9.86 12.57 2.19
C ASP A 157 -8.44 13.10 2.44
N LEU A 158 -7.64 13.13 1.37
CA LEU A 158 -6.25 13.57 1.35
C LEU A 158 -6.07 14.89 0.57
N THR A 159 -7.16 15.58 0.24
CA THR A 159 -7.09 16.85 -0.50
C THR A 159 -6.23 17.87 0.25
N GLY A 160 -5.12 18.27 -0.39
CA GLY A 160 -4.17 19.24 0.19
C GLY A 160 -3.29 18.66 1.29
N VAL A 161 -3.17 17.34 1.40
CA VAL A 161 -2.29 16.69 2.38
C VAL A 161 -0.91 16.47 1.76
N ALA A 162 0.11 17.11 2.32
CA ALA A 162 1.50 16.90 1.92
C ALA A 162 2.16 15.71 2.63
N ILE A 163 1.85 15.52 3.92
CA ILE A 163 2.38 14.44 4.74
C ILE A 163 1.20 13.72 5.40
N LEU A 164 1.13 12.41 5.19
CA LEU A 164 0.14 11.51 5.78
C LEU A 164 0.81 10.71 6.89
N HIS A 165 0.17 10.65 8.06
CA HIS A 165 0.55 9.76 9.16
C HIS A 165 -0.55 8.74 9.41
N VAL A 166 -0.14 7.54 9.81
CA VAL A 166 -1.01 6.54 10.40
C VAL A 166 -0.49 6.20 11.78
N GLU A 167 -1.35 6.38 12.78
CA GLU A 167 -1.08 6.03 14.16
C GLU A 167 -1.96 4.87 14.59
N ALA A 168 -1.38 3.97 15.38
CA ALA A 168 -2.11 2.93 16.08
C ALA A 168 -1.92 3.12 17.59
N VAL A 169 -3.03 3.23 18.32
CA VAL A 169 -3.04 3.54 19.75
C VAL A 169 -3.80 2.46 20.51
N GLN A 170 -3.15 1.93 21.53
CA GLN A 170 -3.71 0.95 22.46
C GLN A 170 -3.54 1.47 23.89
N ALA A 171 -4.63 1.97 24.48
CA ALA A 171 -4.58 2.79 25.68
C ALA A 171 -4.45 1.99 27.00
N ASP A 172 -4.60 0.67 26.95
CA ASP A 172 -4.68 -0.19 28.14
C ASP A 172 -3.39 -0.98 28.42
N GLY A 173 -2.33 -0.76 27.63
CA GLY A 173 -1.06 -1.47 27.74
C GLY A 173 -1.13 -2.95 27.32
N ASN A 174 -2.29 -3.40 26.80
CA ASN A 174 -2.38 -4.65 26.08
C ASN A 174 -1.78 -4.46 24.68
N SER A 175 -1.61 -5.57 23.97
CA SER A 175 -1.01 -5.56 22.65
C SER A 175 -1.85 -6.42 21.71
N SER A 176 -2.15 -5.90 20.52
CA SER A 176 -2.88 -6.61 19.49
C SER A 176 -2.36 -6.24 18.12
N VAL A 177 -2.11 -7.23 17.27
CA VAL A 177 -1.62 -6.98 15.92
C VAL A 177 -2.72 -6.30 15.11
N VAL A 178 -2.54 -5.01 14.83
CA VAL A 178 -3.39 -4.24 13.92
C VAL A 178 -2.81 -4.30 12.52
N ALA A 179 -3.68 -4.30 11.53
CA ALA A 179 -3.29 -4.37 10.14
C ALA A 179 -4.09 -3.41 9.25
N LEU A 180 -3.42 -2.92 8.22
CA LEU A 180 -3.95 -2.13 7.13
C LEU A 180 -3.84 -2.96 5.85
N GLY A 181 -4.95 -3.55 5.44
CA GLY A 181 -5.06 -4.31 4.19
C GLY A 181 -5.49 -3.41 3.03
N ASP A 182 -4.98 -3.71 1.83
CA ASP A 182 -5.37 -3.04 0.58
C ASP A 182 -5.33 -1.50 0.65
N ALA A 183 -4.31 -0.94 1.31
CA ALA A 183 -4.13 0.50 1.42
C ALA A 183 -3.75 1.10 0.05
N MET A 184 -4.67 1.81 -0.58
CA MET A 184 -4.57 2.34 -1.94
C MET A 184 -4.78 3.86 -1.96
N LEU A 185 -3.80 4.59 -2.48
CA LEU A 185 -3.87 6.01 -2.74
C LEU A 185 -4.50 6.27 -4.11
N HIS A 186 -5.34 7.29 -4.21
CA HIS A 186 -6.05 7.66 -5.44
C HIS A 186 -5.83 9.13 -5.78
N GLN A 187 -5.59 9.45 -7.05
CA GLN A 187 -5.34 10.84 -7.51
C GLN A 187 -6.60 11.64 -7.87
N SER A 188 -7.73 10.97 -8.11
CA SER A 188 -8.99 11.57 -8.56
C SER A 188 -10.04 11.67 -7.47
#